data_AF-A0A2V6D0Q6-F1
#
_entry.id   AF-A0A2V6D0Q6-F1
#
_cell.length_a   1.000
_cell.length_b   1.000
_cell.length_c   1.000
_cell.angle_alpha   90.00
_cell.angle_beta   90.00
_cell.angle_gamma   90.00
#
_symmetry.space_group_name_H-M   'P 1'
#
loop_
_entity.id
_entity.type
_entity.pdbx_description
1 polymer ?
#
loop_
_entity_poly.entity_id
_entity_poly.type
_entity_poly.pdbx_seq_one_letter_code
_entity_poly.pdbx_strand_id
1 'polypeptide(L)'
;MQSLRTVILLTLIAVSSACHQQSKSEKLDPAASVEVVVPERGAYTGAFIDFGEAEEDVTLEGIEEFETMVGKHQAIIASSSYWGEQDFPSKNLNVIWQHRSLPLLFWSPWDRPYEQNTGPDRFNLNSIIAGTWDKYI
;
A
#
# COMPACT_ATOMS: atom_id res chain seq x y z
N MET A 1 -62.00 8.01 26.47
CA MET A 1 -61.14 8.46 25.34
C MET A 1 -59.70 8.81 25.73
N GLN A 2 -59.32 8.89 27.01
CA GLN A 2 -57.91 9.14 27.42
C GLN A 2 -57.03 7.88 27.37
N SER A 3 -57.57 6.70 27.70
CA SER A 3 -56.80 5.44 27.75
C SER A 3 -56.29 4.96 26.37
N LEU A 4 -57.02 5.25 25.28
CA LEU A 4 -56.62 4.84 23.92
C LEU A 4 -55.46 5.69 23.36
N ARG A 5 -55.34 6.95 23.80
CA ARG A 5 -54.24 7.85 23.37
C ARG A 5 -52.92 7.51 24.04
N THR A 6 -52.95 7.00 25.28
CA THR A 6 -51.75 6.63 26.03
C THR A 6 -51.10 5.36 25.47
N VAL A 7 -51.89 4.39 25.02
CA VAL A 7 -51.38 3.15 24.42
C VAL A 7 -50.65 3.42 23.10
N ILE A 8 -51.19 4.31 22.26
CA ILE A 8 -50.60 4.68 20.96
C ILE A 8 -49.24 5.39 21.14
N LEU A 9 -49.12 6.25 22.17
CA LEU A 9 -47.88 6.98 22.43
C LEU A 9 -46.74 6.08 22.95
N LEU A 10 -47.08 5.05 23.74
CA LEU A 10 -46.11 4.07 24.24
C LEU A 10 -45.60 3.11 23.15
N THR A 11 -46.44 2.79 22.15
CA THR A 11 -46.01 1.98 21.00
C THR A 11 -45.11 2.74 20.02
N LEU A 12 -45.22 4.07 19.89
CA LEU A 12 -44.35 4.83 18.98
C LEU A 12 -42.92 5.01 19.51
N ILE A 13 -42.70 4.97 20.82
CA ILE A 13 -41.36 5.15 21.42
C ILE A 13 -40.56 3.84 21.37
N ALA A 14 -41.22 2.69 21.27
CA ALA A 14 -40.56 1.38 21.22
C ALA A 14 -39.97 1.02 19.84
N VAL A 15 -40.32 1.74 18.76
CA VAL A 15 -39.90 1.39 17.39
C VAL A 15 -38.61 2.12 16.96
N SER A 16 -38.18 3.17 17.66
CA SER A 16 -36.99 3.95 17.27
C SER A 16 -35.67 3.45 17.88
N SER A 17 -35.68 2.44 18.76
CA SER A 17 -34.46 1.89 19.37
C SER A 17 -33.92 0.62 18.70
N ALA A 18 -34.55 0.15 17.62
CA ALA A 18 -34.20 -1.10 16.95
C ALA A 18 -33.64 -0.90 15.54
N CYS A 19 -32.63 -0.04 15.39
CA CYS A 19 -31.65 -0.16 14.30
C CYS A 19 -30.47 0.79 14.56
N HIS A 20 -29.73 0.53 15.63
CA HIS A 20 -28.36 1.01 15.73
C HIS A 20 -27.47 -0.21 15.93
N GLN A 21 -27.31 -0.99 14.87
CA GLN A 21 -26.12 -1.82 14.74
C GLN A 21 -24.96 -0.84 14.62
N GLN A 22 -24.34 -0.53 15.76
CA GLN A 22 -22.95 -0.11 15.78
C GLN A 22 -22.20 -1.23 15.07
N SER A 23 -21.94 -1.03 13.78
CA SER A 23 -20.85 -1.69 13.10
C SER A 23 -19.66 -1.49 14.00
N LYS A 24 -19.24 -2.54 14.71
CA LYS A 24 -17.93 -2.55 15.36
C LYS A 24 -16.98 -2.25 14.21
N SER A 25 -16.47 -1.02 14.19
CA SER A 25 -15.34 -0.68 13.35
C SER A 25 -14.25 -1.64 13.78
N GLU A 26 -14.10 -2.71 13.02
CA GLU A 26 -13.05 -3.69 13.23
C GLU A 26 -11.78 -2.87 13.10
N LYS A 27 -11.08 -2.71 14.22
CA LYS A 27 -9.87 -1.90 14.26
C LYS A 27 -8.87 -2.68 13.43
N LEU A 28 -8.73 -2.30 12.15
CA LEU A 28 -7.80 -2.92 11.22
C LEU A 28 -6.44 -2.94 11.89
N ASP A 29 -5.89 -4.13 12.10
CA ASP A 29 -4.52 -4.29 12.54
C ASP A 29 -3.62 -3.92 11.35
N PRO A 30 -2.85 -2.82 11.42
CA PRO A 30 -1.99 -2.41 10.32
C PRO A 30 -0.89 -3.44 10.02
N ALA A 31 -0.63 -4.38 10.93
CA ALA A 31 0.37 -5.45 10.79
C ALA A 31 -0.22 -6.80 10.35
N ALA A 32 -1.54 -6.89 10.16
CA ALA A 32 -2.14 -8.12 9.64
C ALA A 32 -1.67 -8.38 8.21
N SER A 33 -1.40 -9.65 7.89
CA SER A 33 -1.10 -10.07 6.52
C SER A 33 -2.28 -9.75 5.60
N VAL A 34 -2.01 -9.07 4.49
CA VAL A 34 -3.01 -8.77 3.47
C VAL A 34 -2.79 -9.67 2.26
N GLU A 35 -3.87 -10.28 1.79
CA GLU A 35 -3.87 -11.06 0.56
C GLU A 35 -4.33 -10.16 -0.61
N VAL A 36 -3.55 -10.18 -1.70
CA VAL A 36 -3.91 -9.48 -2.94
C VAL A 36 -4.74 -10.43 -3.80
N VAL A 37 -6.01 -10.10 -3.99
CA VAL A 37 -6.94 -10.91 -4.79
C VAL A 37 -7.02 -10.38 -6.22
N VAL A 38 -7.08 -11.25 -7.21
CA VAL A 38 -7.32 -10.80 -8.59
C VAL A 38 -8.79 -10.34 -8.70
N PRO A 39 -9.06 -9.12 -9.19
CA PRO A 39 -10.43 -8.62 -9.27
C PRO A 39 -11.22 -9.43 -10.31
N GLU A 40 -12.47 -9.80 -9.98
CA GLU A 40 -13.37 -10.51 -10.91
C GLU A 40 -13.66 -9.70 -12.19
N ARG A 41 -13.59 -8.37 -12.11
CA ARG A 41 -13.78 -7.43 -13.21
C ARG A 41 -12.82 -6.26 -13.10
N GLY A 42 -12.27 -5.84 -14.25
CA GLY A 42 -11.33 -4.72 -14.33
C GLY A 42 -9.90 -5.12 -13.99
N ALA A 43 -9.11 -4.16 -13.54
CA ALA A 43 -7.72 -4.34 -13.14
C ALA A 43 -7.36 -3.34 -12.06
N TYR A 44 -6.36 -3.66 -11.24
CA TYR A 44 -5.72 -2.68 -10.37
C TYR A 44 -4.96 -1.66 -11.22
N THR A 45 -5.14 -0.38 -10.90
CA THR A 45 -4.29 0.67 -11.43
C THR A 45 -3.02 0.77 -10.61
N GLY A 46 -1.91 0.98 -11.28
CA GLY A 46 -0.67 1.31 -10.63
C GLY A 46 0.24 2.12 -11.51
N ALA A 47 1.21 2.77 -10.86
CA ALA A 47 2.15 3.66 -11.52
C ALA A 47 3.53 3.53 -10.89
N PHE A 48 4.55 3.68 -11.74
CA PHE A 48 5.89 4.06 -11.31
C PHE A 48 5.97 5.59 -11.45
N ILE A 49 5.83 6.27 -10.32
CA ILE A 49 5.76 7.73 -10.25
C ILE A 49 7.19 8.25 -10.17
N ASP A 50 7.47 9.29 -10.96
CA ASP A 50 8.72 10.03 -10.86
C ASP A 50 8.68 10.93 -9.62
N PHE A 51 9.54 10.64 -8.64
CA PHE A 51 9.66 11.40 -7.39
C PHE A 51 10.87 12.35 -7.38
N GLY A 52 11.58 12.48 -8.51
CA GLY A 52 12.77 13.30 -8.64
C GLY A 52 14.03 12.49 -8.96
N GLU A 53 15.19 13.09 -8.68
CA GLU A 53 16.50 12.56 -9.12
C GLU A 53 16.92 11.27 -8.40
N ALA A 54 16.45 11.05 -7.16
CA ALA A 54 16.75 9.85 -6.40
C ALA A 54 15.52 8.94 -6.32
N GLU A 55 15.72 7.66 -6.65
CA GLU A 55 14.73 6.57 -6.52
C GLU A 55 14.18 6.41 -5.08
N GLU A 56 14.85 7.05 -4.12
CA GLU A 56 14.59 7.00 -2.69
C GLU A 56 13.53 8.02 -2.20
N ASP A 57 13.07 8.96 -3.03
CA ASP A 57 12.30 10.14 -2.59
C ASP A 57 10.76 9.96 -2.63
N VAL A 58 10.25 8.77 -2.27
CA VAL A 58 8.80 8.53 -2.25
C VAL A 58 8.14 9.37 -1.15
N THR A 59 7.22 10.25 -1.53
CA THR A 59 6.45 11.13 -0.62
C THR A 59 4.95 10.94 -0.77
N LEU A 60 4.20 11.16 0.31
CA LEU A 60 2.74 11.13 0.29
C LEU A 60 2.18 12.21 -0.66
N GLU A 61 2.74 13.42 -0.61
CA GLU A 61 2.37 14.56 -1.46
C GLU A 61 2.54 14.22 -2.94
N GLY A 62 3.69 13.66 -3.35
CA GLY A 62 3.92 13.28 -4.75
C GLY A 62 2.94 12.21 -5.25
N ILE A 63 2.52 11.29 -4.38
CA ILE A 63 1.50 10.30 -4.72
C ILE A 63 0.14 10.99 -4.93
N GLU A 64 -0.30 11.81 -3.97
CA GLU A 64 -1.61 12.49 -4.01
C GLU A 64 -1.72 13.49 -5.19
N GLU A 65 -0.62 14.19 -5.51
CA GLU A 65 -0.53 15.06 -6.67
C GLU A 65 -0.64 14.28 -7.98
N PHE A 66 0.05 13.15 -8.10
CA PHE A 66 -0.05 12.27 -9.27
C PHE A 66 -1.48 11.75 -9.44
N GLU A 67 -2.11 11.28 -8.37
CA GLU A 67 -3.50 10.80 -8.40
C GLU A 67 -4.48 11.89 -8.81
N THR A 68 -4.27 13.11 -8.32
CA THR A 68 -5.06 14.29 -8.70
C THR A 68 -4.90 14.57 -10.19
N MET A 69 -3.67 14.50 -10.71
CA MET A 69 -3.37 14.74 -12.13
C MET A 69 -4.06 13.71 -13.04
N VAL A 70 -4.00 12.42 -12.69
CA VAL A 70 -4.61 11.35 -13.51
C VAL A 70 -6.08 11.11 -13.21
N GLY A 71 -6.62 11.76 -12.18
CA GLY A 71 -8.01 11.65 -11.73
C GLY A 71 -8.39 10.25 -11.21
N LYS A 72 -7.41 9.48 -10.72
CA LYS A 72 -7.64 8.09 -10.28
C LYS A 72 -6.63 7.63 -9.24
N HIS A 73 -7.14 6.91 -8.24
CA HIS A 73 -6.33 6.24 -7.24
C HIS A 73 -5.47 5.10 -7.84
N GLN A 74 -4.21 5.02 -7.42
CA GLN A 74 -3.26 3.97 -7.75
C GLN A 74 -3.28 2.93 -6.63
N ALA A 75 -3.90 1.78 -6.91
CA ALA A 75 -3.93 0.65 -5.99
C ALA A 75 -2.53 0.04 -5.79
N ILE A 76 -1.62 0.19 -6.77
CA ILE A 76 -0.25 -0.29 -6.71
C ILE A 76 0.69 0.87 -7.02
N ILE A 77 1.70 1.10 -6.17
CA ILE A 77 2.73 2.12 -6.43
C ILE A 77 4.08 1.43 -6.50
N ALA A 78 4.76 1.64 -7.61
CA ALA A 78 6.10 1.12 -7.81
C ALA A 78 7.16 2.07 -7.23
N SER A 79 8.19 1.49 -6.63
CA SER A 79 9.41 2.16 -6.18
C SER A 79 10.59 1.24 -6.49
N SER A 80 11.78 1.80 -6.67
CA SER A 80 12.99 1.02 -6.93
C SER A 80 14.07 1.27 -5.86
N SER A 81 14.98 0.32 -5.72
CA SER A 81 16.15 0.44 -4.87
C SER A 81 17.23 -0.52 -5.36
N TYR A 82 18.49 -0.16 -5.15
CA TYR A 82 19.64 -0.97 -5.54
C TYR A 82 20.22 -1.72 -4.34
N TRP A 83 20.70 -2.94 -4.56
CA TRP A 83 21.40 -3.71 -3.52
C TRP A 83 22.68 -3.02 -3.03
N GLY A 84 23.28 -2.18 -3.88
CA GLY A 84 24.43 -1.33 -3.54
C GLY A 84 24.16 -0.37 -2.38
N GLU A 85 22.90 -0.04 -2.10
CA GLU A 85 22.52 0.75 -0.92
C GLU A 85 22.69 -0.02 0.39
N GLN A 86 22.74 -1.35 0.32
CA GLN A 86 22.92 -2.24 1.49
C GLN A 86 21.89 -2.01 2.61
N ASP A 87 20.73 -1.48 2.25
CA ASP A 87 19.57 -1.31 3.12
C ASP A 87 18.29 -1.74 2.38
N PHE A 88 17.30 -2.21 3.12
CA PHE A 88 15.99 -2.52 2.54
C PHE A 88 15.11 -1.27 2.63
N PRO A 89 14.46 -0.81 1.54
CA PRO A 89 13.84 0.52 1.43
C PRO A 89 12.51 0.66 2.19
N SER A 90 12.46 0.19 3.45
CA SER A 90 11.29 0.14 4.31
C SER A 90 10.60 1.49 4.45
N LYS A 91 11.37 2.58 4.47
CA LYS A 91 10.82 3.95 4.56
C LYS A 91 9.83 4.22 3.42
N ASN A 92 10.22 3.91 2.18
CA ASN A 92 9.42 4.17 0.99
C ASN A 92 8.19 3.26 0.95
N LEU A 93 8.39 1.97 1.26
CA LEU A 93 7.30 1.00 1.31
C LEU A 93 6.25 1.37 2.38
N ASN A 94 6.70 1.91 3.52
CA ASN A 94 5.80 2.37 4.58
C ASN A 94 4.99 3.61 4.17
N VAL A 95 5.57 4.55 3.42
CA VAL A 95 4.83 5.71 2.88
C VAL A 95 3.72 5.22 1.94
N ILE A 96 4.05 4.32 1.01
CA ILE A 96 3.09 3.73 0.07
C ILE A 96 1.97 2.97 0.82
N TRP A 97 2.34 2.18 1.82
CA TRP A 97 1.39 1.43 2.63
C TRP A 97 0.45 2.34 3.43
N GLN A 98 0.99 3.41 4.03
CA GLN A 98 0.20 4.40 4.77
C GLN A 98 -0.77 5.17 3.86
N HIS A 99 -0.41 5.37 2.59
CA HIS A 99 -1.29 5.89 1.55
C HIS A 99 -2.41 4.90 1.14
N ARG A 100 -2.37 3.65 1.63
CA ARG A 100 -3.28 2.54 1.30
C ARG A 100 -3.13 1.99 -0.11
N SER A 101 -1.94 2.15 -0.68
CA SER A 101 -1.54 1.48 -1.92
C SER A 101 -0.65 0.28 -1.59
N LEU A 102 -0.67 -0.73 -2.45
CA LEU A 102 0.25 -1.86 -2.37
C LEU A 102 1.62 -1.44 -2.94
N PRO A 103 2.72 -1.55 -2.18
CA PRO A 103 4.04 -1.28 -2.72
C PRO A 103 4.51 -2.40 -3.66
N LEU A 104 4.98 -2.02 -4.85
CA LEU A 104 5.71 -2.89 -5.77
C LEU A 104 7.18 -2.45 -5.80
N LEU A 105 8.08 -3.28 -5.26
CA LEU A 105 9.51 -2.96 -5.19
C LEU A 105 10.29 -3.57 -6.36
N PHE A 106 10.93 -2.72 -7.15
CA PHE A 106 12.00 -3.09 -8.07
C PHE A 106 13.34 -3.11 -7.33
N TRP A 107 13.63 -4.22 -6.64
CA TRP A 107 14.86 -4.38 -5.87
C TRP A 107 15.97 -4.95 -6.75
N SER A 108 16.77 -4.05 -7.32
CA SER A 108 17.70 -4.41 -8.39
C SER A 108 19.09 -4.77 -7.84
N PRO A 109 19.67 -5.92 -8.22
CA PRO A 109 20.97 -6.37 -7.75
C PRO A 109 22.11 -5.64 -8.49
N TRP A 110 22.21 -4.32 -8.27
CA TRP A 110 23.26 -3.46 -8.82
C TRP A 110 24.07 -2.81 -7.71
N ASP A 111 25.37 -2.68 -7.93
CA ASP A 111 26.32 -2.00 -7.05
C ASP A 111 26.69 -0.62 -7.58
N ARG A 112 27.25 0.21 -6.69
CA ARG A 112 27.78 1.53 -7.09
C ARG A 112 29.08 1.36 -7.91
N PRO A 113 29.33 2.22 -8.90
CA PRO A 113 28.44 3.26 -9.44
C PRO A 113 27.34 2.65 -10.33
N TYR A 114 26.13 3.23 -10.30
CA TYR A 114 24.95 2.76 -11.04
C TYR A 114 25.02 3.11 -12.52
N GLU A 115 25.99 2.53 -13.22
CA GLU A 115 26.25 2.75 -14.63
C GLU A 115 25.60 1.67 -15.49
N GLN A 116 24.79 2.10 -16.45
CA GLN A 116 24.17 1.18 -17.41
C GLN A 116 25.23 0.53 -18.31
N ASN A 117 24.94 -0.69 -18.76
CA ASN A 117 25.76 -1.46 -19.71
C ASN A 117 27.16 -1.86 -19.22
N THR A 118 27.43 -1.81 -17.91
CA THR A 118 28.70 -2.26 -17.31
C THR A 118 28.79 -3.78 -17.11
N GLY A 119 27.69 -4.49 -17.36
CA GLY A 119 27.60 -5.93 -17.11
C GLY A 119 27.35 -6.25 -15.64
N PRO A 120 27.28 -7.54 -15.28
CA PRO A 120 26.92 -7.93 -13.93
C PRO A 120 28.06 -7.70 -12.94
N ASP A 121 27.76 -7.07 -11.79
CA ASP A 121 28.74 -6.73 -10.75
C ASP A 121 28.90 -7.84 -9.68
N ARG A 122 29.28 -7.47 -8.45
CA ARG A 122 29.41 -8.41 -7.33
C ARG A 122 28.10 -9.15 -6.98
N PHE A 123 26.95 -8.59 -7.35
CA PHE A 123 25.61 -9.16 -7.21
C PHE A 123 25.17 -9.98 -8.44
N ASN A 124 26.11 -10.42 -9.28
CA ASN A 124 25.80 -11.31 -10.41
C ASN A 124 25.08 -12.60 -9.97
N LEU A 125 24.38 -13.22 -10.94
CA LEU A 125 23.58 -14.42 -10.73
C LEU A 125 24.37 -15.59 -10.10
N ASN A 126 25.64 -15.78 -10.47
CA ASN A 126 26.45 -16.86 -9.89
C ASN A 126 26.72 -16.62 -8.40
N SER A 127 27.00 -15.37 -8.00
CA SER A 127 27.18 -15.00 -6.59
C SER A 127 25.89 -15.21 -5.78
N ILE A 128 24.72 -14.88 -6.37
CA ILE A 128 23.40 -15.07 -5.73
C ILE A 128 23.12 -16.56 -5.54
N ILE A 129 23.26 -17.38 -6.59
CA ILE A 129 23.00 -18.83 -6.50
C ILE A 129 23.99 -19.53 -5.54
N ALA A 130 25.22 -19.02 -5.43
CA ALA A 130 26.22 -19.53 -4.49
C ALA A 130 25.93 -19.17 -3.01
N GLY A 131 24.88 -18.39 -2.73
CA GLY A 131 24.50 -17.98 -1.38
C GLY A 131 25.39 -16.89 -0.77
N THR A 132 26.21 -16.22 -1.59
CA THR A 132 27.14 -15.16 -1.12
C THR A 132 26.39 -14.01 -0.43
N TRP A 133 25.14 -13.78 -0.83
CA TRP A 133 24.33 -12.64 -0.42
C TRP A 133 23.11 -13.02 0.45
N ASP A 134 22.98 -14.28 0.88
CA ASP A 134 21.82 -14.78 1.65
C ASP A 134 21.62 -14.09 2.99
N LYS A 135 22.68 -13.49 3.56
CA LYS A 135 22.55 -12.70 4.80
C LYS A 135 21.89 -11.34 4.56
N TYR A 136 22.02 -10.81 3.35
CA TYR A 136 21.47 -9.51 2.96
C TYR A 136 20.03 -9.62 2.48
N ILE A 137 19.70 -10.70 1.76
CA ILE A 137 18.35 -11.05 1.30
C ILE A 137 17.48 -11.51 2.47
#